data_AF-A0A7V8V3S2-F1
#
_entry.id   AF-A0A7V8V3S2-F1
#
_cell.length_a   1.000
_cell.length_b   1.000
_cell.length_c   1.000
_cell.angle_alpha   90.00
_cell.angle_beta   90.00
_cell.angle_gamma   90.00
#
_symmetry.space_group_name_H-M   'P 1'
#
loop_
_entity.id
_entity.type
_entity.pdbx_description
1 polymer ?
#
loop_
_entity_poly.entity_id
_entity_poly.type
_entity_poly.pdbx_seq_one_letter_code
_entity_poly.pdbx_strand_id
1 'polypeptide(L)'
;MTEEINVLALVKGEERYVFLFSDQRRAEALRTLGRYASNPELSFTWYDAAVLSQKIRAQAADQDEPVASESSVKPRFEFPANGPIDIGSLDSDHLDFDEFS
;
A
#
# COMPACT_ATOMS: atom_id res chain seq x y z
N MET A 1 21.32 13.49 18.66
CA MET A 1 20.51 12.75 17.68
C MET A 1 19.07 13.12 17.94
N THR A 2 18.44 13.83 17.01
CA THR A 2 17.02 14.20 17.07
C THR A 2 16.24 13.07 16.43
N GLU A 3 15.44 12.34 17.20
CA GLU A 3 14.49 11.38 16.63
C GLU A 3 13.40 12.16 15.88
N GLU A 4 13.28 11.90 14.58
CA GLU A 4 12.22 12.47 13.76
C GLU A 4 10.95 11.64 13.95
N ILE A 5 9.98 12.25 14.63
CA ILE A 5 8.69 11.63 14.93
C ILE A 5 7.71 12.03 13.84
N ASN A 6 7.16 11.04 13.17
CA ASN A 6 6.07 11.18 12.22
C ASN A 6 4.73 10.95 12.91
N VAL A 7 3.72 11.70 12.51
CA VAL A 7 2.37 11.64 13.08
C VAL A 7 1.34 11.49 11.97
N LEU A 8 0.43 10.53 12.12
CA LEU A 8 -0.74 10.33 11.26
C LEU A 8 -2.02 10.43 12.08
N ALA A 9 -2.96 11.24 11.62
CA ALA A 9 -4.27 11.38 12.24
C ALA A 9 -5.37 10.90 11.27
N LEU A 10 -6.26 10.06 11.77
CA LEU A 10 -7.48 9.62 11.09
C LEU A 10 -8.67 9.98 11.98
N VAL A 11 -9.66 10.67 11.40
CA VAL A 11 -10.91 11.01 12.09
C VAL A 11 -12.03 10.23 11.42
N LYS A 12 -12.79 9.48 12.22
CA LYS A 12 -13.91 8.67 11.75
C LYS A 12 -15.09 8.84 12.68
N GLY A 13 -16.02 9.71 12.30
CA GLY A 13 -17.13 10.11 13.16
C GLY A 13 -16.62 10.77 14.45
N GLU A 14 -16.97 10.18 15.59
CA GLU A 14 -16.52 10.65 16.92
C GLU A 14 -15.15 10.08 17.33
N GLU A 15 -14.65 9.05 16.65
CA GLU A 15 -13.38 8.41 16.96
C GLU A 15 -12.22 9.08 16.23
N ARG A 16 -11.10 9.22 16.95
CA ARG A 16 -9.88 9.88 16.46
C ARG A 16 -8.69 8.99 16.74
N TYR A 17 -8.04 8.53 15.68
CA TYR A 17 -6.87 7.66 15.76
C TYR A 17 -5.63 8.48 15.43
N VAL A 18 -4.68 8.54 16.36
CA VAL A 18 -3.40 9.21 16.18
C VAL A 18 -2.29 8.17 16.30
N PHE A 19 -1.54 7.99 15.22
CA PHE A 19 -0.39 7.08 15.17
C PHE A 19 0.88 7.91 15.14
N LEU A 20 1.73 7.71 16.14
CA LEU A 20 3.05 8.30 16.22
C LEU A 20 4.08 7.21 15.96
N PHE A 21 5.04 7.49 15.07
CA PHE A 21 6.10 6.55 14.75
C PHE A 21 7.37 7.26 14.33
N SER A 22 8.52 6.70 14.69
CA SER A 22 9.81 7.12 14.18
C SER A 22 10.13 6.37 12.89
N ASP A 23 11.01 6.93 12.05
CA ASP A 23 11.47 6.31 10.81
C ASP A 23 11.98 4.86 11.02
N GLN A 24 12.84 4.69 12.04
CA GLN A 24 13.41 3.39 12.40
C GLN A 24 12.36 2.34 12.84
N ARG A 25 11.15 2.76 13.22
CA ARG A 25 10.09 1.89 13.78
C ARG A 25 8.85 1.80 12.89
N ARG A 26 8.96 2.16 11.60
CA ARG A 26 7.87 2.04 10.61
C ARG A 26 7.26 0.64 10.52
N ALA A 27 8.10 -0.40 10.56
CA ALA A 27 7.62 -1.78 10.50
C ALA A 27 6.70 -2.13 11.68
N GLU A 28 6.98 -1.58 12.86
CA GLU A 28 6.15 -1.76 14.06
C GLU A 28 4.84 -0.98 13.94
N ALA A 29 4.87 0.22 13.36
CA ALA A 29 3.67 1.01 13.06
C ALA A 29 2.74 0.27 12.09
N LEU A 30 3.27 -0.30 11.00
CA LEU A 30 2.49 -1.09 10.04
C LEU A 30 1.84 -2.32 10.68
N ARG A 31 2.56 -3.03 11.55
CA ARG A 31 1.99 -4.16 12.31
C ARG A 31 0.85 -3.71 13.24
N THR A 32 1.01 -2.55 13.87
CA THR A 32 0.00 -1.98 14.76
C THR A 32 -1.27 -1.62 13.99
N LEU A 33 -1.13 -0.99 12.81
CA LEU A 33 -2.27 -0.72 11.92
C LEU A 33 -3.04 -1.99 11.56
N GLY A 34 -2.33 -3.08 11.20
CA GLY A 34 -2.96 -4.37 10.92
C GLY A 34 -3.73 -4.94 12.12
N ARG A 35 -3.17 -4.83 13.33
CA ARG A 35 -3.85 -5.28 14.56
C ARG A 35 -5.10 -4.46 14.86
N TYR A 36 -5.07 -3.15 14.64
CA TYR A 36 -6.22 -2.27 14.86
C TYR A 36 -7.33 -2.59 13.86
N ALA A 37 -7.00 -2.85 12.59
CA ALA A 37 -7.95 -3.26 11.57
C ALA A 37 -8.61 -4.62 11.83
N SER A 38 -7.93 -5.49 12.57
CA SER A 38 -8.48 -6.77 13.00
C SER A 38 -9.37 -6.67 14.25
N ASN A 39 -9.42 -5.52 14.92
CA ASN A 39 -10.25 -5.33 16.11
C ASN A 39 -11.64 -4.77 15.74
N PRO A 40 -12.72 -5.57 15.83
CA PRO A 40 -14.06 -5.12 15.48
C PRO A 40 -14.66 -4.11 16.48
N GLU A 41 -14.05 -3.91 17.65
CA GLU A 41 -14.48 -2.90 18.63
C GLU A 41 -14.08 -1.47 18.24
N LEU A 42 -13.17 -1.33 17.27
CA LEU A 42 -12.75 -0.04 16.73
C LEU A 42 -13.49 0.21 15.42
N SER A 43 -13.87 1.45 15.12
CA SER A 43 -14.28 1.81 13.76
C SER A 43 -13.12 1.77 12.76
N PHE A 44 -11.95 1.29 13.13
CA PHE A 44 -10.77 1.23 12.27
C PHE A 44 -10.78 -0.02 11.38
N THR A 45 -10.83 0.15 10.06
CA THR A 45 -10.97 -0.97 9.10
C THR A 45 -9.67 -1.33 8.39
N TRP A 46 -9.63 -2.50 7.75
CA TRP A 46 -8.52 -2.91 6.86
C TRP A 46 -8.26 -1.90 5.73
N TYR A 47 -9.30 -1.20 5.26
CA TYR A 47 -9.15 -0.13 4.28
C TYR A 47 -8.38 1.06 4.87
N ASP A 48 -8.75 1.49 6.08
CA ASP A 48 -8.06 2.57 6.79
C ASP A 48 -6.59 2.24 7.03
N ALA A 49 -6.29 0.99 7.42
CA ALA A 49 -4.92 0.49 7.56
C ALA A 49 -4.13 0.54 6.26
N ALA A 50 -4.72 0.15 5.13
CA ALA A 50 -4.06 0.16 3.83
C ALA A 50 -3.71 1.59 3.39
N VAL A 51 -4.66 2.53 3.54
CA VAL A 51 -4.46 3.95 3.21
C VAL A 51 -3.36 4.57 4.09
N LEU A 52 -3.39 4.32 5.40
CA LEU A 52 -2.36 4.81 6.31
C LEU A 52 -1.00 4.15 6.03
N SER A 53 -0.98 2.86 5.70
CA SER A 53 0.26 2.14 5.35
C SER A 53 0.92 2.71 4.09
N GLN A 54 0.13 3.16 3.12
CA GLN A 54 0.64 3.83 1.92
C GLN A 54 1.25 5.19 2.27
N LYS A 55 0.59 5.97 3.14
CA LYS A 55 1.11 7.26 3.62
C LYS A 55 2.44 7.12 4.37
N ILE A 56 2.57 6.13 5.26
CA ILE A 56 3.83 5.82 5.96
C ILE A 56 4.95 5.54 4.96
N ARG A 57 4.64 4.81 3.88
CA ARG A 57 5.61 4.46 2.84
C ARG A 57 5.99 5.65 1.95
N ALA A 58 5.04 6.54 1.65
CA ALA A 58 5.30 7.75 0.86
C ALA A 58 6.20 8.75 1.62
N GLN A 59 5.96 8.93 2.93
CA GLN A 59 6.78 9.81 3.78
C GLN A 59 8.25 9.35 3.91
N ALA A 60 8.54 8.10 3.58
CA ALA A 60 9.92 7.59 3.51
C ALA A 60 10.67 8.08 2.28
N ALA A 61 9.98 8.18 1.14
CA ALA A 61 10.60 8.56 -0.12
C ALA A 61 10.95 10.06 -0.15
N ASP A 62 10.16 10.91 0.51
CA ASP A 62 10.40 12.36 0.55
C ASP A 62 11.57 12.78 1.48
N GLN A 63 12.03 11.89 2.38
CA GLN A 63 13.09 12.20 3.36
C GLN A 63 14.49 11.72 2.93
N ASP A 64 14.59 11.00 1.81
CA ASP A 64 15.84 10.40 1.28
C ASP A 64 16.36 11.13 0.02
N GLU A 65 16.03 12.42 -0.16
CA GLU A 65 16.52 13.23 -1.27
C GLU A 65 17.69 14.15 -0.85
N PRO A 66 18.93 13.90 -1.28
CA PRO A 66 19.92 14.94 -1.46
C PRO A 66 19.69 15.55 -2.86
N VAL A 67 19.01 16.70 -2.93
CA VAL A 67 19.10 17.68 -4.02
C VAL A 67 19.72 17.20 -5.36
N ALA A 68 18.99 16.43 -6.18
CA ALA A 68 19.03 16.50 -7.65
C ALA A 68 18.27 15.36 -8.35
N SER A 69 17.37 15.77 -9.25
CA SER A 69 17.01 15.12 -10.51
C SER A 69 15.90 14.07 -10.52
N GLU A 70 14.75 14.52 -11.07
CA GLU A 70 14.01 13.85 -12.15
C GLU A 70 14.03 12.31 -12.16
N SER A 71 13.16 11.69 -11.38
CA SER A 71 12.83 10.27 -11.59
C SER A 71 11.34 10.04 -11.43
N SER A 72 10.66 10.17 -12.58
CA SER A 72 9.36 9.62 -12.93
C SER A 72 9.11 8.22 -12.32
N VAL A 73 8.47 8.14 -11.16
CA VAL A 73 7.85 6.90 -10.70
C VAL A 73 6.52 6.75 -11.43
N LYS A 74 6.56 6.13 -12.62
CA LYS A 74 5.32 5.70 -13.30
C LYS A 74 4.65 4.64 -12.41
N PRO A 75 3.36 4.77 -12.06
CA PRO A 75 2.66 3.71 -11.35
C PRO A 75 2.73 2.43 -12.19
N ARG A 76 3.26 1.35 -11.60
CA ARG A 76 3.41 0.01 -12.20
C ARG A 76 2.06 -0.60 -12.66
N PHE A 77 0.94 0.01 -12.30
CA PHE A 77 -0.40 -0.41 -12.69
C PHE A 77 -1.07 0.71 -13.51
N GLU A 78 -0.97 0.61 -14.83
CA GLU A 78 -1.76 1.42 -15.76
C GLU A 78 -3.10 0.70 -15.99
N PHE A 79 -4.21 1.35 -15.62
CA PHE A 79 -5.52 0.90 -16.07
C PHE A 79 -5.60 1.16 -17.58
N PRO A 80 -5.97 0.17 -18.42
CA PRO A 80 -6.21 0.44 -19.83
C PRO A 80 -7.35 1.46 -19.93
N ALA A 81 -7.01 2.69 -20.32
CA ALA A 81 -7.97 3.70 -20.64
C ALA A 81 -8.69 3.26 -21.93
N ASN A 82 -9.94 2.81 -21.77
CA ASN A 82 -10.94 2.55 -22.81
C ASN A 82 -10.81 1.23 -23.60
N GLY A 83 -11.49 0.19 -23.10
CA GLY A 83 -11.91 -0.98 -23.89
C GLY A 83 -12.44 -2.11 -23.00
N PRO A 84 -13.52 -2.83 -23.38
CA PRO A 84 -13.91 -4.04 -22.68
C PRO A 84 -12.78 -5.06 -22.74
N ILE A 85 -12.51 -5.74 -21.62
CA ILE A 85 -11.53 -6.82 -21.55
C ILE A 85 -12.11 -7.99 -22.35
N ASP A 86 -11.64 -8.17 -23.58
CA ASP A 86 -11.98 -9.34 -24.40
C ASP A 86 -11.23 -10.57 -23.87
N ILE A 87 -11.87 -11.31 -22.95
CA ILE A 87 -11.42 -12.61 -22.43
C ILE A 87 -11.69 -13.74 -23.46
N GLY A 88 -12.03 -13.39 -24.71
CA GLY A 88 -12.42 -14.33 -25.75
C GLY A 88 -11.29 -14.90 -26.62
N SER A 89 -10.03 -14.49 -26.40
CA SER A 89 -8.92 -14.90 -27.28
C SER A 89 -7.81 -15.66 -26.54
N LEU A 90 -8.17 -16.53 -25.59
CA LEU A 90 -7.27 -17.64 -25.23
C LEU A 90 -7.37 -18.69 -26.33
N ASP A 91 -6.42 -18.62 -27.25
CA ASP A 91 -6.04 -19.67 -28.18
C ASP A 91 -5.96 -21.01 -27.43
N SER A 92 -6.96 -21.85 -27.62
CA SER A 92 -7.11 -23.14 -26.94
C SER A 92 -6.47 -24.29 -27.73
N ASP A 93 -5.54 -24.00 -28.65
CA ASP A 93 -5.14 -24.95 -29.69
C ASP A 93 -3.70 -25.49 -29.57
N HIS A 94 -3.11 -25.52 -28.37
CA HIS A 94 -1.84 -26.24 -28.22
C HIS A 94 -1.58 -26.81 -26.83
N LEU A 95 -2.32 -27.84 -26.47
CA LEU A 95 -1.90 -28.80 -25.45
C LEU A 95 -1.63 -30.15 -26.12
N ASP A 96 -0.41 -30.33 -26.63
CA ASP A 96 0.13 -31.65 -26.96
C ASP A 96 0.37 -32.42 -25.66
N PHE A 97 -0.60 -33.26 -25.29
CA PHE A 97 -0.54 -34.20 -24.19
C PHE A 97 -0.39 -35.61 -24.76
N ASP A 98 0.79 -35.96 -25.28
CA ASP A 98 1.09 -37.35 -25.66
C ASP A 98 2.60 -37.68 -25.63
N GLU A 99 3.27 -37.43 -24.49
CA GLU A 99 4.61 -38.01 -24.26
C GLU A 99 4.86 -38.30 -22.77
N PHE A 100 4.05 -39.18 -22.19
CA PHE A 100 4.47 -39.99 -21.04
C PHE A 100 3.91 -41.41 -21.21
N SER A 101 4.67 -42.23 -21.95
CA SER A 101 4.60 -43.69 -21.85
C SER A 101 5.97 -44.26 -21.51
#